data_AF-A0A819ENU5-F1
#
_entry.id   AF-A0A819ENU5-F1
#
_cell.length_a   1.000
_cell.length_b   1.000
_cell.length_c   1.000
_cell.angle_alpha   90.00
_cell.angle_beta   90.00
_cell.angle_gamma   90.00
#
_symmetry.space_group_name_H-M   'P 1'
#
loop_
_entity.id
_entity.type
_entity.pdbx_description
1 polymer ?
#
loop_
_entity_poly.entity_id
_entity_poly.type
_entity_poly.pdbx_seq_one_letter_code
_entity_poly.pdbx_strand_id
1 'polypeptide(L)'
;MIKRLCIILILLILKKTVQSYFEGTQLLSDIKFDQGFDVIPACLSDPTECSAEPHYRLFNPFSTVSNGSASWEIVQWASRSNLSSQGTLMNDSISKGIQWATSDKSVILFQDGRMQLAMNAYHEYGGQYKAPNAPWVHLLMQQTIGRTHHSLPLSEVTELHWDLDVHLLYMDRHIQSGYNSNLHAAIFPLYMTIQNLVDDDPDYGKYFWLGIGVYDDRVPMTSLYVNGDAGTGSLIYSPAFSNFATTSVQSGSIVHVRGDMLPFVQLGLQAAVQRGFLRSNDLSRYYVGGMNVGWEITGLNIGTIELANISLTQYTAQNPRSYEFNFDRNQEGWTTVFDVEQFVNSPQNGRWMLRPKGSDPQILSPPLMLDTTVVTKLIIRISNGKQSEEQLQVFWNTNNIANSFSESASFSINIKPDDSWHEYTLNLSSNTNWHGIVRRLRIDPVRSGNGDHFGIDYIRFAS
;
A
#
# COMPACT_ATOMS: atom_id res chain seq x y z
N MET A 1 -56.49 -42.44 11.63
CA MET A 1 -55.22 -43.20 11.64
C MET A 1 -54.41 -42.75 10.42
N ILE A 2 -53.67 -41.65 10.53
CA ILE A 2 -52.91 -41.03 9.41
C ILE A 2 -51.43 -41.10 9.78
N LYS A 3 -50.65 -41.83 8.99
CA LYS A 3 -49.21 -42.05 9.17
C LYS A 3 -48.44 -40.78 8.76
N ARG A 4 -47.59 -40.26 9.66
CA ARG A 4 -46.57 -39.25 9.34
C ARG A 4 -45.36 -39.93 8.71
N LEU A 5 -45.01 -39.53 7.50
CA LEU A 5 -43.74 -39.86 6.84
C LEU A 5 -42.76 -38.71 7.14
N CYS A 6 -41.70 -38.97 7.90
CA CYS A 6 -40.57 -38.04 8.01
C CYS A 6 -39.53 -38.40 6.95
N ILE A 7 -39.29 -37.49 6.01
CA ILE A 7 -38.18 -37.55 5.06
C ILE A 7 -36.99 -36.90 5.74
N ILE A 8 -35.93 -37.66 5.99
CA ILE A 8 -34.63 -37.14 6.43
C ILE A 8 -33.85 -36.79 5.16
N LEU A 9 -33.66 -35.49 4.92
CA LEU A 9 -32.79 -34.97 3.87
C LEU A 9 -31.38 -34.82 4.45
N ILE A 10 -30.44 -35.67 4.04
CA ILE A 10 -29.01 -35.54 4.38
C ILE A 10 -28.40 -34.55 3.39
N LEU A 11 -28.14 -33.30 3.81
CA LEU A 11 -27.27 -32.39 3.07
C LEU A 11 -25.80 -32.81 3.29
N LEU A 12 -25.16 -33.34 2.25
CA LEU A 12 -23.70 -33.37 2.17
C LEU A 12 -23.19 -31.94 1.96
N ILE A 13 -22.64 -31.33 3.01
CA ILE A 13 -21.84 -30.12 2.88
C ILE A 13 -20.46 -30.52 2.37
N LEU A 14 -20.20 -30.27 1.09
CA LEU A 14 -18.84 -30.22 0.55
C LEU A 14 -18.09 -29.09 1.25
N LYS A 15 -17.31 -29.41 2.28
CA LYS A 15 -16.26 -28.52 2.76
C LYS A 15 -15.22 -28.39 1.65
N LYS A 16 -15.35 -27.38 0.78
CA LYS A 16 -14.17 -26.84 0.10
C LYS A 16 -13.29 -26.30 1.22
N THR A 17 -12.20 -27.00 1.50
CA THR A 17 -11.11 -26.45 2.30
C THR A 17 -10.62 -25.23 1.52
N VAL A 18 -10.98 -24.03 1.95
CA VAL A 18 -10.37 -22.80 1.42
C VAL A 18 -8.92 -22.89 1.86
N GLN A 19 -8.02 -23.11 0.91
CA GLN A 19 -6.60 -23.13 1.22
C GLN A 19 -6.19 -21.68 1.50
N SER A 20 -5.82 -21.40 2.75
CA SER A 20 -5.30 -20.09 3.15
C SER A 20 -3.87 -19.95 2.67
N TYR A 21 -3.58 -18.89 1.94
CA TYR A 21 -2.24 -18.47 1.54
C TYR A 21 -1.80 -17.28 2.40
N PHE A 22 -0.51 -16.96 2.34
CA PHE A 22 0.05 -15.80 3.04
C PHE A 22 -0.37 -14.49 2.35
N GLU A 23 -0.79 -13.51 3.14
CA GLU A 23 -1.32 -12.22 2.68
C GLU A 23 -0.55 -11.03 3.27
N GLY A 24 0.51 -11.28 4.03
CA GLY A 24 1.18 -10.24 4.81
C GLY A 24 0.34 -9.81 6.03
N THR A 25 0.77 -8.73 6.67
CA THR A 25 0.08 -8.14 7.82
C THR A 25 -0.27 -6.70 7.49
N GLN A 26 -1.57 -6.41 7.42
CA GLN A 26 -2.09 -5.05 7.31
C GLN A 26 -1.74 -4.27 8.59
N LEU A 27 -1.10 -3.11 8.42
CA LEU A 27 -0.71 -2.21 9.51
C LEU A 27 -1.74 -1.11 9.77
N LEU A 28 -2.57 -0.77 8.79
CA LEU A 28 -3.67 0.17 8.99
C LEU A 28 -4.88 -0.58 9.56
N SER A 29 -5.34 -0.14 10.72
CA SER A 29 -6.60 -0.61 11.29
C SER A 29 -7.77 0.07 10.61
N ASP A 30 -8.90 -0.64 10.58
CA ASP A 30 -10.18 -0.14 10.08
C ASP A 30 -10.09 0.52 8.68
N ILE A 31 -9.48 -0.18 7.71
CA ILE A 31 -9.36 0.30 6.31
C ILE A 31 -10.71 0.47 5.59
N LYS A 32 -11.81 0.02 6.21
CA LYS A 32 -13.18 0.22 5.73
C LYS A 32 -13.87 1.40 6.41
N PHE A 33 -13.21 2.05 7.38
CA PHE A 33 -13.74 3.14 8.18
C PHE A 33 -15.05 2.78 8.87
N ASP A 34 -15.20 1.53 9.32
CA ASP A 34 -16.39 1.02 9.99
C ASP A 34 -16.71 1.81 11.26
N GLN A 35 -15.68 2.27 11.99
CA GLN A 35 -15.82 3.05 13.22
C GLN A 35 -15.92 4.57 12.96
N GLY A 36 -15.74 4.99 11.71
CA GLY A 36 -15.62 6.40 11.34
C GLY A 36 -14.33 7.02 11.87
N PHE A 37 -14.41 8.28 12.30
CA PHE A 37 -13.25 9.09 12.67
C PHE A 37 -13.41 9.75 14.04
N ASP A 38 -12.35 9.75 14.83
CA ASP A 38 -12.12 10.76 15.84
C ASP A 38 -11.63 12.05 15.16
N VAL A 39 -11.98 13.21 15.68
CA VAL A 39 -11.64 14.49 15.06
C VAL A 39 -10.99 15.41 16.08
N ILE A 40 -9.76 15.80 15.77
CA ILE A 40 -9.07 16.86 16.48
C ILE A 40 -9.73 18.19 16.08
N PRO A 41 -10.22 18.98 17.05
CA PRO A 41 -10.87 20.24 16.75
C PRO A 41 -9.90 21.22 16.09
N ALA A 42 -10.46 22.07 15.24
CA ALA A 42 -9.76 23.16 14.59
C ALA A 42 -9.32 24.21 15.62
N CYS A 43 -8.12 24.72 15.41
CA CYS A 43 -7.55 25.86 16.12
C CYS A 43 -6.77 26.72 15.12
N LEU A 44 -6.63 28.01 15.41
CA LEU A 44 -5.89 28.96 14.56
C LEU A 44 -4.38 28.95 14.81
N SER A 45 -3.95 28.23 15.85
CA SER A 45 -2.62 28.25 16.45
C SER A 45 -1.91 26.89 16.25
N ASP A 46 -0.87 26.64 17.03
CA ASP A 46 0.00 25.46 16.96
C ASP A 46 -0.79 24.14 17.15
N PRO A 47 -0.44 23.06 16.40
CA PRO A 47 -0.98 21.70 16.57
C PRO A 47 -1.18 21.23 18.02
N THR A 48 -0.29 21.62 18.93
CA THR A 48 -0.30 21.20 20.33
C THR A 48 -1.55 21.68 21.08
N GLU A 49 -2.06 22.87 20.75
CA GLU A 49 -3.26 23.43 21.38
C GLU A 49 -4.52 22.69 20.91
N CYS A 50 -4.65 22.51 19.58
CA CYS A 50 -5.73 21.73 18.97
C CYS A 50 -5.85 20.33 19.60
N SER A 51 -4.72 19.64 19.78
CA SER A 51 -4.70 18.25 20.25
C SER A 51 -5.10 18.07 21.71
N ALA A 52 -5.02 19.12 22.54
CA ALA A 52 -5.41 19.07 23.95
C ALA A 52 -6.92 19.26 24.18
N GLU A 53 -7.61 19.85 23.21
CA GLU A 53 -9.05 20.09 23.28
C GLU A 53 -9.85 18.79 23.10
N PRO A 54 -11.09 18.70 23.60
CA PRO A 54 -11.91 17.49 23.47
C PRO A 54 -12.19 17.13 22.00
N HIS A 55 -11.83 15.90 21.63
CA HIS A 55 -12.11 15.37 20.29
C HIS A 55 -13.61 15.06 20.13
N TYR A 56 -14.09 15.07 18.90
CA TYR A 56 -15.46 14.70 18.55
C TYR A 56 -15.51 13.65 17.43
N ARG A 57 -16.69 13.09 17.17
CA ARG A 57 -16.86 11.91 16.32
C ARG A 57 -17.56 12.21 15.00
N LEU A 58 -17.07 11.61 13.92
CA LEU A 58 -17.78 11.46 12.66
C LEU A 58 -18.03 9.96 12.43
N PHE A 59 -19.27 9.52 12.62
CA PHE A 59 -19.62 8.10 12.50
C PHE A 59 -19.89 7.70 11.05
N ASN A 60 -19.43 6.52 10.63
CA ASN A 60 -19.83 5.93 9.37
C ASN A 60 -21.27 5.38 9.48
N PRO A 61 -22.28 6.00 8.85
CA PRO A 61 -23.67 5.55 8.97
C PRO A 61 -23.96 4.29 8.14
N PHE A 62 -23.01 3.86 7.31
CA PHE A 62 -23.12 2.68 6.47
C PHE A 62 -22.54 1.42 7.12
N SER A 63 -21.83 1.57 8.24
CA SER A 63 -21.26 0.42 8.94
C SER A 63 -22.35 -0.42 9.62
N THR A 64 -22.08 -1.72 9.67
CA THR A 64 -22.94 -2.71 10.34
C THR A 64 -22.34 -3.21 11.65
N VAL A 65 -21.11 -2.79 11.98
CA VAL A 65 -20.46 -3.16 13.23
C VAL A 65 -20.97 -2.29 14.36
N SER A 66 -20.89 -2.79 15.60
CA SER A 66 -21.20 -1.98 16.78
C SER A 66 -20.17 -0.85 16.94
N ASN A 67 -20.66 0.34 17.27
CA ASN A 67 -19.80 1.50 17.55
C ASN A 67 -18.81 1.20 18.68
N GLY A 68 -17.55 1.55 18.43
CA GLY A 68 -16.41 1.48 19.32
C GLY A 68 -15.47 2.65 19.08
N SER A 69 -14.20 2.49 19.44
CA SER A 69 -13.15 3.51 19.24
C SER A 69 -12.74 3.57 17.78
N ALA A 70 -12.41 4.77 17.28
CA ALA A 70 -11.94 4.92 15.91
C ALA A 70 -10.43 4.75 15.91
N SER A 71 -9.91 4.10 14.88
CA SER A 71 -8.47 4.03 14.63
C SER A 71 -7.98 5.24 13.81
N TRP A 72 -8.88 5.90 13.09
CA TRP A 72 -8.57 7.06 12.26
C TRP A 72 -8.92 8.36 12.97
N GLU A 73 -8.01 9.31 12.87
CA GLU A 73 -8.22 10.69 13.31
C GLU A 73 -8.24 11.64 12.10
N ILE A 74 -9.12 12.63 12.12
CA ILE A 74 -9.07 13.78 11.22
C ILE A 74 -8.47 14.97 11.95
N VAL A 75 -7.50 15.60 11.30
CA VAL A 75 -6.72 16.72 11.80
C VAL A 75 -7.14 18.00 11.08
N GLN A 76 -7.36 19.09 11.83
CA GLN A 76 -7.82 20.38 11.30
C GLN A 76 -6.90 21.55 11.72
N TRP A 77 -5.58 21.36 11.71
CA TRP A 77 -4.64 22.37 12.20
C TRP A 77 -4.70 23.69 11.43
N ALA A 78 -4.49 24.79 12.15
CA ALA A 78 -4.57 26.17 11.68
C ALA A 78 -5.85 26.54 10.93
N SER A 79 -6.91 25.75 11.10
CA SER A 79 -8.20 25.97 10.47
C SER A 79 -9.09 26.87 11.33
N ARG A 80 -9.93 27.68 10.68
CA ARG A 80 -10.85 28.60 11.37
C ARG A 80 -12.18 28.00 11.78
N SER A 81 -12.52 26.81 11.29
CA SER A 81 -13.83 26.19 11.53
C SER A 81 -13.72 24.70 11.82
N ASN A 82 -14.66 24.17 12.60
CA ASN A 82 -14.78 22.74 12.83
C ASN A 82 -15.70 22.11 11.80
N LEU A 83 -15.34 20.95 11.26
CA LEU A 83 -16.29 20.07 10.55
C LEU A 83 -17.53 19.84 11.42
N SER A 84 -18.71 20.01 10.85
CA SER A 84 -19.97 19.67 11.52
C SER A 84 -20.00 18.18 11.86
N SER A 85 -20.39 17.82 13.09
CA SER A 85 -20.66 16.42 13.45
C SER A 85 -21.97 15.90 12.84
N GLN A 86 -22.87 16.80 12.42
CA GLN A 86 -24.05 16.46 11.63
C GLN A 86 -23.67 16.33 10.16
N GLY A 87 -23.65 15.09 9.67
CA GLY A 87 -23.39 14.80 8.27
C GLY A 87 -24.63 14.88 7.40
N THR A 88 -24.46 15.22 6.13
CA THR A 88 -25.50 15.24 5.11
C THR A 88 -25.33 14.05 4.18
N LEU A 89 -26.37 13.23 4.03
CA LEU A 89 -26.36 12.13 3.08
C LEU A 89 -26.35 12.67 1.64
N MET A 90 -25.52 12.06 0.80
CA MET A 90 -25.38 12.40 -0.61
C MET A 90 -25.22 11.15 -1.47
N ASN A 91 -25.23 11.33 -2.78
CA ASN A 91 -25.02 10.27 -3.77
C ASN A 91 -24.31 10.89 -4.98
N ASP A 92 -23.23 10.26 -5.45
CA ASP A 92 -22.45 10.70 -6.61
C ASP A 92 -22.82 9.96 -7.91
N SER A 93 -23.93 9.23 -7.91
CA SER A 93 -24.41 8.29 -8.95
C SER A 93 -23.72 6.92 -8.97
N ILE A 94 -22.62 6.75 -8.23
CA ILE A 94 -21.91 5.47 -8.09
C ILE A 94 -22.22 4.85 -6.73
N SER A 95 -22.14 5.65 -5.67
CA SER A 95 -22.28 5.20 -4.30
C SER A 95 -22.97 6.25 -3.42
N LYS A 96 -23.56 5.79 -2.32
CA LYS A 96 -24.06 6.68 -1.26
C LYS A 96 -22.87 7.19 -0.46
N GLY A 97 -22.94 8.45 -0.02
CA GLY A 97 -21.93 9.07 0.82
C GLY A 97 -22.52 9.85 1.97
N ILE A 98 -21.70 10.11 2.98
CA ILE A 98 -21.98 11.02 4.08
C ILE A 98 -20.96 12.17 4.02
N GLN A 99 -21.44 13.41 3.97
CA GLN A 99 -20.62 14.61 3.93
C GLN A 99 -20.66 15.36 5.24
N TRP A 100 -19.48 15.68 5.78
CA TRP A 100 -19.29 16.66 6.84
C TRP A 100 -18.60 17.88 6.25
N ALA A 101 -19.19 19.06 6.39
CA ALA A 101 -18.72 20.23 5.67
C ALA A 101 -18.92 21.53 6.45
N THR A 102 -18.12 22.52 6.04
CA THR A 102 -18.23 23.95 6.34
C THR A 102 -18.01 24.73 5.03
N SER A 103 -18.01 26.06 5.08
CA SER A 103 -17.55 26.89 3.95
C SER A 103 -16.06 26.72 3.63
N ASP A 104 -15.26 26.22 4.58
CA ASP A 104 -13.81 26.14 4.49
C ASP A 104 -13.30 24.79 3.98
N LYS A 105 -14.04 23.72 4.25
CA LYS A 105 -13.60 22.34 3.98
C LYS A 105 -14.75 21.35 4.02
N SER A 106 -14.54 20.21 3.40
CA SER A 106 -15.42 19.06 3.53
C SER A 106 -14.68 17.74 3.51
N VAL A 107 -15.30 16.77 4.16
CA VAL A 107 -14.91 15.37 4.17
C VAL A 107 -16.13 14.57 3.74
N ILE A 108 -15.97 13.69 2.75
CA ILE A 108 -17.02 12.78 2.31
C ILE A 108 -16.51 11.35 2.43
N LEU A 109 -17.24 10.49 3.13
CA LEU A 109 -17.01 9.05 3.12
C LEU A 109 -18.12 8.36 2.30
N PHE A 110 -17.73 7.56 1.31
CA PHE A 110 -18.64 6.78 0.50
C PHE A 110 -18.76 5.34 1.01
N GLN A 111 -19.92 4.73 0.79
CA GLN A 111 -20.23 3.36 1.19
C GLN A 111 -19.33 2.31 0.51
N ASP A 112 -18.70 2.66 -0.62
CA ASP A 112 -17.76 1.81 -1.34
C ASP A 112 -16.31 1.94 -0.84
N GLY A 113 -16.07 2.73 0.21
CA GLY A 113 -14.75 2.94 0.82
C GLY A 113 -13.95 4.09 0.23
N ARG A 114 -14.46 4.81 -0.78
CA ARG A 114 -13.84 6.05 -1.27
C ARG A 114 -14.01 7.18 -0.26
N MET A 115 -13.06 8.10 -0.25
CA MET A 115 -13.11 9.28 0.60
C MET A 115 -12.67 10.53 -0.16
N GLN A 116 -13.36 11.66 0.02
CA GLN A 116 -12.95 12.94 -0.55
C GLN A 116 -12.55 13.91 0.56
N LEU A 117 -11.39 14.54 0.38
CA LEU A 117 -10.90 15.64 1.20
C LEU A 117 -10.90 16.91 0.36
N ALA A 118 -11.71 17.89 0.74
CA ALA A 118 -11.80 19.18 0.08
C ALA A 118 -11.43 20.32 1.03
N MET A 119 -10.72 21.32 0.49
CA MET A 119 -10.31 22.49 1.23
C MET A 119 -10.40 23.75 0.39
N ASN A 120 -10.84 24.83 1.02
CA ASN A 120 -10.93 26.17 0.47
C ASN A 120 -9.99 27.10 1.24
N ALA A 121 -8.70 27.08 0.88
CA ALA A 121 -7.70 27.88 1.58
C ALA A 121 -7.91 29.39 1.37
N TYR A 122 -8.53 29.79 0.24
CA TYR A 122 -8.94 31.18 0.04
C TYR A 122 -9.84 31.67 1.17
N HIS A 123 -10.87 30.90 1.53
CA HIS A 123 -11.75 31.25 2.64
C HIS A 123 -11.04 31.08 4.00
N GLU A 124 -10.28 30.00 4.21
CA GLU A 124 -9.49 29.76 5.45
C GLU A 124 -8.50 30.87 5.78
N TYR A 125 -7.98 31.60 4.77
CA TYR A 125 -7.08 32.73 4.95
C TYR A 125 -7.73 34.11 4.73
N GLY A 126 -9.05 34.17 4.45
CA GLY A 126 -9.74 35.43 4.18
C GLY A 126 -9.21 36.16 2.95
N GLY A 127 -8.75 35.41 1.94
CA GLY A 127 -8.22 35.92 0.69
C GLY A 127 -6.81 36.55 0.76
N GLN A 128 -6.10 36.40 1.88
CA GLN A 128 -4.75 36.93 2.06
C GLN A 128 -3.72 35.81 2.16
N TYR A 129 -2.61 35.93 1.43
CA TYR A 129 -1.56 34.93 1.54
C TYR A 129 -0.95 34.88 2.93
N LYS A 130 -0.65 33.67 3.39
CA LYS A 130 0.05 33.40 4.66
C LYS A 130 1.43 34.09 4.68
N ALA A 131 1.84 34.55 5.86
CA ALA A 131 3.18 35.09 6.08
C ALA A 131 4.26 33.97 6.23
N PRO A 132 5.56 34.28 6.03
CA PRO A 132 6.66 33.30 6.07
C PRO A 132 6.78 32.38 7.31
N ASN A 133 6.22 32.74 8.46
CA ASN A 133 6.26 31.91 9.68
C ASN A 133 4.89 31.71 10.35
N ALA A 134 3.80 32.07 9.66
CA ALA A 134 2.47 31.81 10.21
C ALA A 134 2.14 30.30 10.12
N PRO A 135 1.28 29.78 11.00
CA PRO A 135 0.68 28.45 10.82
C PRO A 135 0.00 28.33 9.45
N TRP A 136 -0.17 27.10 8.97
CA TRP A 136 -0.85 26.83 7.70
C TRP A 136 -1.89 25.74 7.85
N VAL A 137 -2.94 25.83 7.02
CA VAL A 137 -4.13 24.99 7.13
C VAL A 137 -3.82 23.55 6.73
N HIS A 138 -4.35 22.63 7.53
CA HIS A 138 -4.26 21.20 7.28
C HIS A 138 -5.66 20.56 7.30
N LEU A 139 -5.83 19.54 6.48
CA LEU A 139 -6.90 18.54 6.60
C LEU A 139 -6.28 17.19 6.30
N LEU A 140 -5.83 16.54 7.36
CA LEU A 140 -5.17 15.25 7.29
C LEU A 140 -6.05 14.18 7.89
N MET A 141 -5.92 12.96 7.37
CA MET A 141 -6.21 11.76 8.12
C MET A 141 -4.93 11.23 8.72
N GLN A 142 -4.99 10.69 9.93
CA GLN A 142 -3.84 10.05 10.56
C GLN A 142 -4.23 8.81 11.36
N GLN A 143 -3.25 7.96 11.62
CA GLN A 143 -3.38 6.80 12.48
C GLN A 143 -2.07 6.52 13.21
N THR A 144 -2.16 6.19 14.50
CA THR A 144 -1.04 5.60 15.25
C THR A 144 -1.01 4.09 15.00
N ILE A 145 0.16 3.57 14.62
CA ILE A 145 0.36 2.15 14.30
C ILE A 145 1.15 1.53 15.45
N GLY A 146 2.48 1.71 15.46
CA GLY A 146 3.37 1.26 16.52
C GLY A 146 3.29 -0.25 16.82
N ARG A 147 3.87 -0.66 17.94
CA ARG A 147 3.89 -2.06 18.40
C ARG A 147 2.48 -2.59 18.70
N THR A 148 1.55 -1.72 19.10
CA THR A 148 0.17 -2.09 19.48
C THR A 148 -0.67 -2.55 18.30
N HIS A 149 -0.32 -2.17 17.07
CA HIS A 149 -1.02 -2.58 15.84
C HIS A 149 -0.12 -3.44 14.95
N HIS A 150 0.61 -4.37 15.57
CA HIS A 150 1.39 -5.42 14.90
C HIS A 150 2.58 -4.96 14.04
N SER A 151 3.02 -3.70 14.14
CA SER A 151 4.29 -3.31 13.52
C SER A 151 5.44 -4.11 14.14
N LEU A 152 6.21 -4.76 13.28
CA LEU A 152 7.39 -5.53 13.67
C LEU A 152 8.65 -4.67 13.61
N PRO A 153 9.74 -5.07 14.31
CA PRO A 153 11.04 -4.47 14.07
C PRO A 153 11.37 -4.59 12.58
N LEU A 154 11.82 -3.51 11.96
CA LEU A 154 12.06 -3.48 10.51
C LEU A 154 13.18 -4.43 10.05
N SER A 155 13.95 -5.01 10.98
CA SER A 155 14.88 -6.11 10.68
C SER A 155 14.20 -7.43 10.34
N GLU A 156 12.94 -7.62 10.74
CA GLU A 156 12.12 -8.81 10.45
C GLU A 156 11.25 -8.64 9.20
N VAL A 157 11.08 -7.40 8.76
CA VAL A 157 10.29 -7.04 7.58
C VAL A 157 11.11 -7.25 6.32
N THR A 158 10.54 -7.95 5.35
CA THR A 158 11.17 -8.26 4.07
C THR A 158 10.75 -7.29 2.99
N GLU A 159 9.51 -6.81 3.07
CA GLU A 159 8.91 -5.81 2.17
C GLU A 159 7.86 -5.00 2.96
N LEU A 160 7.71 -3.71 2.67
CA LEU A 160 6.73 -2.82 3.29
C LEU A 160 5.95 -2.09 2.19
N HIS A 161 4.81 -2.64 1.76
CA HIS A 161 4.10 -2.13 0.59
C HIS A 161 3.02 -1.12 0.95
N TRP A 162 3.09 0.02 0.28
CA TRP A 162 2.02 1.01 0.25
C TRP A 162 1.10 0.78 -0.96
N ASP A 163 -0.21 0.97 -0.76
CA ASP A 163 -1.22 1.02 -1.83
C ASP A 163 -2.20 2.17 -1.57
N LEU A 164 -2.41 3.02 -2.59
CA LEU A 164 -3.36 4.12 -2.55
C LEU A 164 -3.75 4.54 -3.97
N ASP A 165 -5.04 4.67 -4.21
CA ASP A 165 -5.58 5.32 -5.39
C ASP A 165 -5.89 6.79 -5.07
N VAL A 166 -5.49 7.68 -5.97
CA VAL A 166 -5.60 9.13 -5.81
C VAL A 166 -6.20 9.73 -7.06
N HIS A 167 -7.22 10.57 -6.90
CA HIS A 167 -7.87 11.25 -8.01
C HIS A 167 -8.09 12.73 -7.66
N LEU A 168 -7.45 13.62 -8.42
CA LEU A 168 -7.67 15.06 -8.30
C LEU A 168 -8.98 15.44 -8.99
N LEU A 169 -10.02 15.71 -8.20
CA LEU A 169 -11.34 16.08 -8.70
C LEU A 169 -11.44 17.56 -9.06
N TYR A 170 -10.75 18.41 -8.29
CA TYR A 170 -10.81 19.85 -8.46
C TYR A 170 -9.54 20.53 -7.95
N MET A 171 -9.09 21.55 -8.68
CA MET A 171 -8.04 22.47 -8.25
C MET A 171 -8.24 23.85 -8.88
N ASP A 172 -8.42 24.85 -8.03
CA ASP A 172 -8.21 26.26 -8.37
C ASP A 172 -7.02 26.76 -7.55
N ARG A 173 -5.96 27.22 -8.23
CA ARG A 173 -4.73 27.67 -7.56
C ARG A 173 -4.87 29.05 -6.93
N HIS A 174 -5.89 29.83 -7.30
CA HIS A 174 -6.11 31.21 -6.82
C HIS A 174 -4.81 32.04 -6.73
N ILE A 175 -4.03 32.04 -7.82
CA ILE A 175 -2.80 32.84 -7.91
C ILE A 175 -3.16 34.31 -8.14
N GLN A 176 -2.77 35.16 -7.20
CA GLN A 176 -3.00 36.60 -7.24
C GLN A 176 -1.76 37.38 -6.78
N SER A 177 -1.86 38.71 -6.76
CA SER A 177 -0.78 39.59 -6.28
C SER A 177 -0.32 39.19 -4.88
N GLY A 178 1.01 39.11 -4.67
CA GLY A 178 1.61 38.63 -3.42
C GLY A 178 1.92 37.13 -3.38
N TYR A 179 1.59 36.36 -4.42
CA TYR A 179 1.98 34.95 -4.51
C TYR A 179 3.51 34.79 -4.56
N ASN A 180 4.03 33.80 -3.81
CA ASN A 180 5.43 33.41 -3.80
C ASN A 180 5.51 31.89 -3.88
N SER A 181 5.98 31.34 -5.00
CA SER A 181 6.04 29.89 -5.23
C SER A 181 6.97 29.13 -4.28
N ASN A 182 7.89 29.82 -3.59
CA ASN A 182 8.75 29.22 -2.57
C ASN A 182 8.03 29.07 -1.21
N LEU A 183 6.87 29.71 -1.04
CA LEU A 183 6.13 29.74 0.22
C LEU A 183 4.70 29.21 0.08
N HIS A 184 4.00 29.61 -0.97
CA HIS A 184 2.58 29.36 -1.21
C HIS A 184 2.39 28.20 -2.18
N ALA A 185 1.76 27.14 -1.69
CA ALA A 185 1.45 25.93 -2.43
C ALA A 185 0.21 25.25 -1.84
N ALA A 186 -0.39 24.36 -2.63
CA ALA A 186 -1.21 23.27 -2.12
C ALA A 186 -0.44 21.97 -2.35
N ILE A 187 -0.12 21.30 -1.26
CA ILE A 187 0.51 19.98 -1.30
C ILE A 187 -0.41 18.95 -0.66
N PHE A 188 -0.30 17.71 -1.11
CA PHE A 188 -0.97 16.57 -0.53
C PHE A 188 0.07 15.52 -0.19
N PRO A 189 0.74 15.60 0.96
CA PRO A 189 1.71 14.59 1.34
C PRO A 189 1.05 13.33 1.89
N LEU A 190 1.81 12.25 1.81
CA LEU A 190 1.60 11.04 2.57
C LEU A 190 2.88 10.76 3.36
N TYR A 191 2.82 10.75 4.69
CA TYR A 191 3.97 10.50 5.55
C TYR A 191 3.71 9.37 6.53
N MET A 192 4.78 8.67 6.89
CA MET A 192 4.84 7.70 7.97
C MET A 192 6.06 7.98 8.85
N THR A 193 5.93 7.73 10.15
CA THR A 193 7.08 7.78 11.05
C THR A 193 7.79 6.44 11.07
N ILE A 194 9.10 6.47 10.90
CA ILE A 194 9.97 5.33 11.20
C ILE A 194 10.60 5.60 12.55
N GLN A 195 10.08 4.93 13.57
CA GLN A 195 10.21 5.33 14.97
C GLN A 195 10.96 4.28 15.78
N ASN A 196 11.88 4.75 16.62
CA ASN A 196 12.54 3.89 17.59
C ASN A 196 11.57 3.59 18.75
N LEU A 197 11.20 2.33 18.92
CA LEU A 197 10.27 1.86 19.98
C LEU A 197 10.91 0.81 20.89
N VAL A 198 12.25 0.79 20.96
CA VAL A 198 13.00 -0.08 21.87
C VAL A 198 13.06 0.56 23.25
N ASP A 199 12.48 -0.13 24.22
CA ASP A 199 12.47 0.30 25.63
C ASP A 199 13.90 0.58 26.11
N ASP A 200 14.07 1.65 26.90
CA ASP A 200 15.35 2.14 27.45
C ASP A 200 16.43 2.60 26.43
N ASP A 201 16.15 2.60 25.13
CA ASP A 201 17.06 3.21 24.14
C ASP A 201 17.06 4.75 24.28
N PRO A 202 18.22 5.44 24.28
CA PRO A 202 18.26 6.89 24.39
C PRO A 202 17.53 7.68 23.29
N ASP A 203 17.26 7.04 22.14
CA ASP A 203 16.46 7.59 21.06
C ASP A 203 15.01 7.06 21.06
N TYR A 204 14.54 6.39 22.12
CA TYR A 204 13.15 5.95 22.24
C TYR A 204 12.18 7.09 21.91
N GLY A 205 11.20 6.80 21.07
CA GLY A 205 10.20 7.74 20.59
C GLY A 205 10.68 8.66 19.46
N LYS A 206 11.98 8.78 19.19
CA LYS A 206 12.48 9.56 18.04
C LYS A 206 12.24 8.82 16.73
N TYR A 207 12.10 9.61 15.66
CA TYR A 207 11.80 9.10 14.34
C TYR A 207 12.38 9.98 13.25
N PHE A 208 12.28 9.52 12.01
CA PHE A 208 12.26 10.39 10.84
C PHE A 208 10.95 10.20 10.07
N TRP A 209 10.56 11.21 9.31
CA TRP A 209 9.43 11.14 8.39
C TRP A 209 9.85 10.50 7.08
N LEU A 210 9.27 9.35 6.75
CA LEU A 210 9.34 8.76 5.42
C LEU A 210 8.04 9.11 4.69
N GLY A 211 8.08 9.64 3.47
CA GLY A 211 6.83 9.93 2.78
C GLY A 211 6.89 10.05 1.28
N ILE A 212 5.74 10.32 0.69
CA ILE A 212 5.51 10.45 -0.74
C ILE A 212 4.83 11.81 -0.95
N GLY A 213 5.45 12.69 -1.74
CA GLY A 213 4.80 13.92 -2.19
C GLY A 213 3.77 13.62 -3.28
N VAL A 214 2.57 13.16 -2.89
CA VAL A 214 1.53 12.66 -3.82
C VAL A 214 1.06 13.76 -4.77
N TYR A 215 0.89 14.98 -4.28
CA TYR A 215 0.51 16.13 -5.08
C TYR A 215 1.24 17.40 -4.63
N ASP A 216 1.61 18.23 -5.60
CA ASP A 216 2.07 19.60 -5.41
C ASP A 216 1.54 20.42 -6.60
N ASP A 217 0.87 21.54 -6.34
CA ASP A 217 0.28 22.36 -7.42
C ASP A 217 1.34 23.03 -8.32
N ARG A 218 2.60 23.07 -7.86
CA ARG A 218 3.70 23.73 -8.56
C ARG A 218 4.43 22.81 -9.53
N VAL A 219 4.42 21.49 -9.28
CA VAL A 219 5.18 20.51 -10.07
C VAL A 219 4.36 19.25 -10.36
N PRO A 220 4.37 18.71 -11.59
CA PRO A 220 3.62 17.50 -11.91
C PRO A 220 4.08 16.24 -11.15
N MET A 221 5.39 16.13 -10.90
CA MET A 221 6.01 15.00 -10.18
C MET A 221 6.96 15.57 -9.15
N THR A 222 6.78 15.24 -7.87
CA THR A 222 7.67 15.70 -6.81
C THR A 222 9.01 14.96 -6.91
N SER A 223 10.12 15.69 -6.77
CA SER A 223 11.46 15.13 -6.74
C SER A 223 11.81 14.61 -5.36
N LEU A 224 12.91 13.85 -5.25
CA LEU A 224 13.50 13.49 -3.97
C LEU A 224 13.69 14.74 -3.10
N TYR A 225 13.20 14.67 -1.86
CA TYR A 225 13.35 15.72 -0.86
C TYR A 225 13.90 15.12 0.42
N VAL A 226 15.03 15.65 0.90
CA VAL A 226 15.65 15.21 2.15
C VAL A 226 16.14 16.39 2.96
N ASN A 227 15.42 16.78 3.99
CA ASN A 227 15.74 17.97 4.80
C ASN A 227 15.26 17.83 6.25
N GLY A 228 15.78 18.67 7.15
CA GLY A 228 15.24 18.78 8.49
C GLY A 228 13.86 19.43 8.48
N ASP A 229 12.94 18.88 9.27
CA ASP A 229 11.65 19.49 9.55
C ASP A 229 11.76 20.42 10.76
N ALA A 230 11.42 21.69 10.57
CA ALA A 230 11.42 22.66 11.66
C ALA A 230 10.27 22.42 12.65
N GLY A 231 9.16 21.80 12.21
CA GLY A 231 7.99 21.56 13.06
C GLY A 231 8.26 20.49 14.12
N THR A 232 8.86 19.37 13.72
CA THR A 232 9.13 18.24 14.62
C THR A 232 10.57 18.13 15.09
N GLY A 233 11.51 18.82 14.43
CA GLY A 233 12.94 18.64 14.66
C GLY A 233 13.50 17.33 14.10
N SER A 234 12.70 16.56 13.35
CA SER A 234 13.08 15.28 12.73
C SER A 234 13.58 15.48 11.29
N LEU A 235 14.22 14.45 10.72
CA LEU A 235 14.49 14.45 9.27
C LEU A 235 13.22 14.09 8.50
N ILE A 236 12.99 14.73 7.35
CA ILE A 236 12.12 14.23 6.28
C ILE A 236 12.98 13.58 5.20
N TYR A 237 12.60 12.36 4.82
CA TYR A 237 13.08 11.66 3.63
C TYR A 237 11.87 11.31 2.75
N SER A 238 11.74 11.95 1.60
CA SER A 238 10.64 11.75 0.67
C SER A 238 11.19 11.38 -0.72
N PRO A 239 11.12 10.11 -1.13
CA PRO A 239 11.59 9.69 -2.45
C PRO A 239 10.82 10.41 -3.57
N ALA A 240 11.42 10.47 -4.76
CA ALA A 240 10.73 11.01 -5.93
C ALA A 240 9.44 10.23 -6.22
N PHE A 241 8.36 10.92 -6.54
CA PHE A 241 7.05 10.31 -6.80
C PHE A 241 7.07 9.26 -7.93
N SER A 242 7.99 9.41 -8.89
CA SER A 242 8.20 8.48 -9.99
C SER A 242 8.59 7.06 -9.56
N ASN A 243 8.98 6.85 -8.31
CA ASN A 243 9.20 5.51 -7.76
C ASN A 243 7.89 4.75 -7.50
N PHE A 244 6.76 5.46 -7.40
CA PHE A 244 5.47 4.89 -6.98
C PHE A 244 4.37 5.02 -8.03
N ALA A 245 4.52 5.94 -8.98
CA ALA A 245 3.59 6.12 -10.09
C ALA A 245 4.29 6.68 -11.34
N THR A 246 3.80 6.29 -12.52
CA THR A 246 4.32 6.79 -13.81
C THR A 246 3.51 7.97 -14.36
N THR A 247 2.34 8.25 -13.79
CA THR A 247 1.42 9.32 -14.19
C THR A 247 1.24 10.31 -13.06
N SER A 248 1.21 11.61 -13.38
CA SER A 248 0.96 12.67 -12.40
C SER A 248 -0.50 12.69 -11.95
N VAL A 249 -0.73 12.99 -10.67
CA VAL A 249 -2.06 13.25 -10.11
C VAL A 249 -2.72 14.48 -10.77
N GLN A 250 -1.94 15.39 -11.34
CA GLN A 250 -2.45 16.52 -12.13
C GLN A 250 -3.12 16.11 -13.45
N SER A 251 -3.00 14.84 -13.86
CA SER A 251 -3.63 14.35 -15.10
C SER A 251 -5.16 14.32 -15.05
N GLY A 252 -5.75 14.38 -13.85
CA GLY A 252 -7.19 14.21 -13.65
C GLY A 252 -7.69 12.78 -13.87
N SER A 253 -6.78 11.81 -14.06
CA SER A 253 -7.11 10.37 -14.01
C SER A 253 -6.86 9.83 -12.61
N ILE A 254 -7.44 8.66 -12.31
CA ILE A 254 -7.06 7.91 -11.11
C ILE A 254 -5.59 7.51 -11.25
N VAL A 255 -4.79 7.89 -10.26
CA VAL A 255 -3.38 7.54 -10.16
C VAL A 255 -3.19 6.52 -9.04
N HIS A 256 -2.47 5.47 -9.40
CA HIS A 256 -2.15 4.33 -8.57
C HIS A 256 -0.78 4.53 -7.93
N VAL A 257 -0.76 4.86 -6.63
CA VAL A 257 0.48 5.13 -5.87
C VAL A 257 0.84 3.87 -5.08
N ARG A 258 1.81 3.09 -5.59
CA ARG A 258 2.15 1.77 -5.05
C ARG A 258 3.65 1.52 -5.02
N GLY A 259 4.12 0.78 -4.02
CA GLY A 259 5.50 0.28 -4.02
C GLY A 259 6.01 -0.15 -2.66
N ASP A 260 7.17 -0.79 -2.68
CA ASP A 260 7.91 -1.16 -1.47
C ASP A 260 8.65 0.05 -0.89
N MET A 261 8.32 0.37 0.35
CA MET A 261 8.86 1.48 1.12
C MET A 261 10.15 1.09 1.85
N LEU A 262 10.41 -0.20 2.07
CA LEU A 262 11.53 -0.67 2.90
C LEU A 262 12.92 -0.19 2.40
N PRO A 263 13.22 -0.18 1.08
CA PRO A 263 14.48 0.39 0.58
C PRO A 263 14.65 1.87 0.97
N PHE A 264 13.56 2.63 0.98
CA PHE A 264 13.58 4.04 1.35
C PHE A 264 13.65 4.24 2.87
N VAL A 265 13.17 3.29 3.67
CA VAL A 265 13.43 3.28 5.12
C VAL A 265 14.93 3.20 5.38
N GLN A 266 15.65 2.30 4.71
CA GLN A 266 17.09 2.13 4.88
C GLN A 266 17.87 3.40 4.49
N LEU A 267 17.51 4.00 3.36
CA LEU A 267 18.12 5.26 2.89
C LEU A 267 17.78 6.43 3.83
N GLY A 268 16.56 6.50 4.34
CA GLY A 268 16.11 7.51 5.29
C GLY A 268 16.84 7.42 6.64
N LEU A 269 16.99 6.22 7.20
CA LEU A 269 17.78 5.98 8.41
C LEU A 269 19.24 6.38 8.22
N GLN A 270 19.83 5.98 7.09
CA GLN A 270 21.20 6.37 6.76
C GLN A 270 21.34 7.90 6.73
N ALA A 271 20.43 8.60 6.05
CA ALA A 271 20.44 10.06 5.98
C ALA A 271 20.23 10.72 7.35
N ALA A 272 19.33 10.18 8.18
CA ALA A 272 19.03 10.70 9.50
C ALA A 272 20.24 10.59 10.44
N VAL A 273 20.94 9.46 10.42
CA VAL A 273 22.18 9.26 11.19
C VAL A 273 23.31 10.16 10.69
N GLN A 274 23.53 10.21 9.38
CA GLN A 274 24.60 11.05 8.79
C GLN A 274 24.43 12.54 9.12
N ARG A 275 23.19 13.00 9.33
CA ARG A 275 22.87 14.39 9.64
C ARG A 275 22.63 14.65 11.13
N GLY A 276 22.82 13.63 11.98
CA GLY A 276 22.75 13.76 13.43
C GLY A 276 21.33 13.83 14.02
N PHE A 277 20.30 13.48 13.25
CA PHE A 277 18.91 13.40 13.75
C PHE A 277 18.68 12.13 14.59
N LEU A 278 19.35 11.04 14.24
CA LEU A 278 19.26 9.73 14.92
C LEU A 278 20.66 9.18 15.21
N ARG A 279 20.81 8.33 16.22
CA ARG A 279 22.11 7.76 16.62
C ARG A 279 22.46 6.44 15.93
N SER A 280 21.47 5.70 15.47
CA SER A 280 21.65 4.36 14.90
C SER A 280 20.79 4.18 13.65
N ASN A 281 21.27 3.40 12.68
CA ASN A 281 20.50 2.94 11.52
C ASN A 281 20.21 1.44 11.59
N ASP A 282 20.37 0.83 12.77
CA ASP A 282 20.04 -0.58 13.03
C ASP A 282 18.51 -0.78 12.95
N LEU A 283 18.07 -1.47 11.91
CA LEU A 283 16.64 -1.74 11.63
C LEU A 283 15.92 -2.46 12.77
N SER A 284 16.64 -3.19 13.63
CA SER A 284 16.03 -3.86 14.79
C SER A 284 15.45 -2.90 15.82
N ARG A 285 15.78 -1.60 15.74
CA ARG A 285 15.27 -0.56 16.65
C ARG A 285 14.01 0.12 16.17
N TYR A 286 13.78 0.07 14.86
CA TYR A 286 12.79 0.92 14.22
C TYR A 286 11.57 0.13 13.80
N TYR A 287 10.43 0.80 13.90
CA TYR A 287 9.10 0.30 13.60
C TYR A 287 8.36 1.35 12.77
N VAL A 288 7.25 0.98 12.14
CA VAL A 288 6.30 1.96 11.63
C VAL A 288 5.51 2.51 12.82
N GLY A 289 5.72 3.79 13.17
CA GLY A 289 5.11 4.41 14.35
C GLY A 289 3.68 4.89 14.11
N GLY A 290 3.45 5.58 12.99
CA GLY A 290 2.16 6.12 12.60
C GLY A 290 2.23 6.72 11.20
N MET A 291 1.12 7.25 10.71
CA MET A 291 1.04 7.86 9.39
C MET A 291 0.05 9.01 9.34
N ASN A 292 0.23 9.90 8.36
CA ASN A 292 -0.76 10.88 7.96
C ASN A 292 -0.82 11.04 6.43
N VAL A 293 -1.96 11.48 5.93
CA VAL A 293 -2.18 11.81 4.52
C VAL A 293 -3.26 12.87 4.41
N GLY A 294 -3.07 13.87 3.56
CA GLY A 294 -4.10 14.87 3.32
C GLY A 294 -3.55 16.19 2.82
N TRP A 295 -4.36 17.23 2.89
CA TRP A 295 -4.00 18.57 2.43
C TRP A 295 -3.13 19.30 3.45
N GLU A 296 -2.04 19.91 2.96
CA GLU A 296 -1.35 21.02 3.61
C GLU A 296 -1.29 22.18 2.62
N ILE A 297 -1.91 23.32 2.96
CA ILE A 297 -2.04 24.43 2.00
C ILE A 297 -1.51 25.71 2.61
N THR A 298 -0.45 26.25 2.01
CA THR A 298 0.13 27.56 2.36
C THR A 298 -0.28 28.67 1.38
N GLY A 299 -0.84 28.31 0.22
CA GLY A 299 -1.43 29.22 -0.76
C GLY A 299 -2.91 29.52 -0.52
N LEU A 300 -3.58 30.10 -1.51
CA LEU A 300 -5.02 30.38 -1.48
C LEU A 300 -5.85 29.35 -2.24
N ASN A 301 -5.24 28.21 -2.55
CA ASN A 301 -5.79 27.20 -3.42
C ASN A 301 -7.10 26.62 -2.87
N ILE A 302 -7.99 26.20 -3.77
CA ILE A 302 -9.19 25.41 -3.46
C ILE A 302 -9.03 24.07 -4.16
N GLY A 303 -9.00 22.98 -3.41
CA GLY A 303 -8.68 21.65 -3.93
C GLY A 303 -9.57 20.56 -3.36
N THR A 304 -9.85 19.55 -4.19
CA THR A 304 -10.52 18.31 -3.79
C THR A 304 -9.76 17.12 -4.34
N ILE A 305 -9.31 16.23 -3.45
CA ILE A 305 -8.72 14.93 -3.79
C ILE A 305 -9.63 13.83 -3.25
N GLU A 306 -9.86 12.82 -4.09
CA GLU A 306 -10.46 11.55 -3.71
C GLU A 306 -9.38 10.49 -3.50
N LEU A 307 -9.54 9.69 -2.46
CA LEU A 307 -8.71 8.57 -2.08
C LEU A 307 -9.52 7.27 -2.10
N ALA A 308 -8.88 6.18 -2.50
CA ALA A 308 -9.45 4.83 -2.40
C ALA A 308 -8.33 3.80 -2.16
N ASN A 309 -8.72 2.58 -1.77
CA ASN A 309 -7.82 1.42 -1.66
C ASN A 309 -6.57 1.66 -0.78
N ILE A 310 -6.73 2.43 0.30
CA ILE A 310 -5.62 2.71 1.23
C ILE A 310 -5.19 1.44 1.97
N SER A 311 -3.90 1.10 1.87
CA SER A 311 -3.32 -0.06 2.54
C SER A 311 -1.83 0.15 2.83
N LEU A 312 -1.38 -0.38 3.97
CA LEU A 312 0.04 -0.52 4.28
C LEU A 312 0.28 -1.93 4.81
N THR A 313 0.91 -2.77 4.00
CA THR A 313 1.11 -4.19 4.34
C THR A 313 2.60 -4.45 4.55
N GLN A 314 2.95 -5.00 5.71
CA GLN A 314 4.29 -5.56 5.94
C GLN A 314 4.29 -7.05 5.59
N TYR A 315 5.38 -7.51 5.00
CA TYR A 315 5.64 -8.92 4.72
C TYR A 315 6.89 -9.37 5.46
N THR A 316 6.95 -10.65 5.80
CA THR A 316 8.11 -11.27 6.46
C THR A 316 8.47 -12.56 5.75
N ALA A 317 9.60 -13.16 6.13
CA ALA A 317 9.98 -14.46 5.59
C ALA A 317 8.95 -15.56 5.90
N GLN A 318 8.17 -15.41 6.96
CA GLN A 318 7.15 -16.37 7.41
C GLN A 318 5.74 -16.01 6.94
N ASN A 319 5.53 -14.78 6.46
CA ASN A 319 4.27 -14.32 5.90
C ASN A 319 4.55 -13.51 4.61
N PRO A 320 5.05 -14.18 3.55
CA PRO A 320 5.51 -13.52 2.34
C PRO A 320 4.37 -13.00 1.47
N ARG A 321 4.70 -12.07 0.58
CA ARG A 321 3.78 -11.49 -0.41
C ARG A 321 3.37 -12.53 -1.47
N SER A 322 2.10 -12.46 -1.85
CA SER A 322 1.55 -13.12 -3.05
C SER A 322 1.64 -12.21 -4.27
N TYR A 323 1.78 -12.79 -5.46
CA TYR A 323 1.87 -12.08 -6.73
C TYR A 323 0.61 -12.31 -7.55
N GLU A 324 -0.11 -11.24 -7.89
CA GLU A 324 -1.47 -11.33 -8.42
C GLU A 324 -1.62 -10.72 -9.83
N PHE A 325 -0.66 -9.93 -10.28
CA PHE A 325 -0.62 -9.32 -11.62
C PHE A 325 -1.90 -8.51 -11.97
N ASN A 326 -2.59 -8.01 -10.95
CA ASN A 326 -3.87 -7.28 -11.06
C ASN A 326 -3.73 -5.87 -11.65
N PHE A 327 -2.50 -5.40 -11.88
CA PHE A 327 -2.23 -4.09 -12.43
C PHE A 327 -1.65 -4.17 -13.83
N ASP A 328 -2.34 -3.52 -14.77
CA ASP A 328 -1.93 -3.49 -16.16
C ASP A 328 -0.48 -2.99 -16.31
N ARG A 329 0.31 -3.78 -17.05
CA ARG A 329 1.73 -3.56 -17.38
C ARG A 329 2.69 -3.61 -16.18
N ASN A 330 2.28 -4.16 -15.04
CA ASN A 330 3.14 -4.35 -13.87
C ASN A 330 3.38 -5.84 -13.59
N GLN A 331 4.60 -6.33 -13.82
CA GLN A 331 4.99 -7.72 -13.51
C GLN A 331 5.28 -7.98 -12.02
N GLU A 332 5.03 -7.01 -11.13
CA GLU A 332 5.32 -7.11 -9.69
C GLU A 332 6.77 -7.53 -9.39
N GLY A 333 7.71 -7.04 -10.20
CA GLY A 333 9.14 -7.33 -10.09
C GLY A 333 9.59 -8.65 -10.74
N TRP A 334 8.69 -9.47 -11.26
CA TRP A 334 9.05 -10.63 -12.06
C TRP A 334 9.65 -10.21 -13.41
N THR A 335 10.59 -11.00 -13.92
CA THR A 335 11.32 -10.68 -15.15
C THR A 335 11.42 -11.90 -16.07
N THR A 336 11.32 -11.67 -17.38
CA THR A 336 11.67 -12.67 -18.41
C THR A 336 13.18 -12.70 -18.60
N VAL A 337 13.81 -13.87 -18.64
CA VAL A 337 15.28 -13.97 -18.62
C VAL A 337 15.88 -14.73 -19.80
N PHE A 338 15.39 -15.92 -20.10
CA PHE A 338 15.89 -16.74 -21.21
C PHE A 338 14.72 -17.30 -22.01
N ASP A 339 14.81 -17.30 -23.33
CA ASP A 339 13.81 -17.83 -24.26
C ASP A 339 12.33 -17.55 -23.93
N VAL A 340 12.00 -16.41 -23.32
CA VAL A 340 10.62 -16.00 -23.03
C VAL A 340 10.39 -14.59 -23.56
N GLU A 341 9.34 -14.43 -24.36
CA GLU A 341 8.79 -13.12 -24.71
C GLU A 341 7.49 -12.87 -23.93
N GLN A 342 7.17 -11.61 -23.64
CA GLN A 342 5.85 -11.26 -23.11
C GLN A 342 4.92 -10.72 -24.20
N PHE A 343 3.61 -10.84 -23.98
CA PHE A 343 2.63 -10.19 -24.85
C PHE A 343 2.67 -8.66 -24.67
N VAL A 344 2.26 -7.92 -25.71
CA VAL A 344 2.13 -6.46 -25.65
C VAL A 344 1.12 -6.08 -24.57
N ASN A 345 1.44 -5.05 -23.77
CA ASN A 345 0.66 -4.57 -22.64
C ASN A 345 0.45 -5.57 -21.49
N SER A 346 1.16 -6.70 -21.47
CA SER A 346 1.10 -7.70 -20.41
C SER A 346 1.92 -7.26 -19.17
N PRO A 347 1.47 -7.53 -17.93
CA PRO A 347 0.18 -8.13 -17.55
C PRO A 347 -1.02 -7.26 -17.87
N GLN A 348 -2.20 -7.86 -18.07
CA GLN A 348 -3.44 -7.11 -18.27
C GLN A 348 -4.63 -7.87 -17.68
N ASN A 349 -5.55 -7.17 -17.01
CA ASN A 349 -6.75 -7.77 -16.40
C ASN A 349 -6.43 -8.95 -15.45
N GLY A 350 -5.42 -8.81 -14.59
CA GLY A 350 -5.02 -9.87 -13.65
C GLY A 350 -4.26 -11.02 -14.27
N ARG A 351 -3.68 -10.85 -15.47
CA ARG A 351 -3.04 -11.96 -16.20
C ARG A 351 -1.73 -11.54 -16.84
N TRP A 352 -0.66 -12.22 -16.47
CA TRP A 352 0.64 -12.11 -17.13
C TRP A 352 0.77 -13.17 -18.24
N MET A 353 0.65 -12.72 -19.48
CA MET A 353 0.74 -13.55 -20.67
C MET A 353 2.15 -13.52 -21.27
N LEU A 354 2.69 -14.73 -21.53
CA LEU A 354 4.04 -15.04 -21.98
C LEU A 354 4.03 -15.94 -23.23
N ARG A 355 5.13 -15.94 -23.97
CA ARG A 355 5.45 -16.85 -25.09
C ARG A 355 6.79 -17.51 -24.84
N PRO A 356 6.81 -18.69 -24.21
CA PRO A 356 8.00 -19.51 -24.11
C PRO A 356 8.47 -19.97 -25.50
N LYS A 357 9.76 -19.85 -25.78
CA LYS A 357 10.43 -20.28 -27.01
C LYS A 357 11.63 -21.16 -26.65
N GLY A 358 12.34 -21.64 -27.67
CA GLY A 358 13.65 -22.26 -27.52
C GLY A 358 13.68 -23.46 -26.56
N SER A 359 14.83 -23.69 -25.93
CA SER A 359 15.11 -24.94 -25.22
C SER A 359 15.04 -24.83 -23.70
N ASP A 360 14.98 -23.62 -23.14
CA ASP A 360 15.06 -23.41 -21.69
C ASP A 360 14.35 -22.09 -21.26
N PRO A 361 13.05 -21.92 -21.54
CA PRO A 361 12.36 -20.67 -21.25
C PRO A 361 12.27 -20.42 -19.75
N GLN A 362 12.70 -19.23 -19.30
CA GLN A 362 12.86 -18.90 -17.88
C GLN A 362 12.29 -17.52 -17.54
N ILE A 363 11.58 -17.47 -16.42
CA ILE A 363 11.26 -16.23 -15.71
C ILE A 363 11.87 -16.25 -14.29
N LEU A 364 12.25 -15.08 -13.78
CA LEU A 364 12.79 -14.92 -12.45
C LEU A 364 11.89 -14.06 -11.57
N SER A 365 11.75 -14.49 -10.31
CA SER A 365 11.12 -13.68 -9.28
C SER A 365 11.95 -12.42 -9.01
N PRO A 366 11.33 -11.38 -8.41
CA PRO A 366 12.10 -10.38 -7.68
C PRO A 366 12.89 -11.05 -6.53
N PRO A 367 13.86 -10.34 -5.92
CA PRO A 367 14.43 -10.77 -4.65
C PRO A 367 13.31 -11.00 -3.63
N LEU A 368 13.38 -12.11 -2.91
CA LEU A 368 12.39 -12.47 -1.90
C LEU A 368 13.06 -13.17 -0.72
N MET A 369 12.31 -13.38 0.35
CA MET A 369 12.76 -14.11 1.53
C MET A 369 11.63 -15.03 1.94
N LEU A 370 11.80 -16.35 1.81
CA LEU A 370 10.83 -17.34 2.27
C LEU A 370 11.49 -18.25 3.30
N ASP A 371 10.92 -18.33 4.48
CA ASP A 371 11.30 -19.29 5.50
C ASP A 371 10.69 -20.65 5.16
N THR A 372 11.54 -21.59 4.73
CA THR A 372 11.10 -22.92 4.28
C THR A 372 10.46 -23.75 5.40
N THR A 373 10.65 -23.37 6.67
CA THR A 373 10.02 -24.06 7.81
C THR A 373 8.53 -23.73 7.93
N VAL A 374 8.11 -22.62 7.33
CA VAL A 374 6.71 -22.13 7.35
C VAL A 374 6.09 -22.21 5.97
N VAL A 375 6.83 -21.81 4.93
CA VAL A 375 6.39 -21.88 3.53
C VAL A 375 6.73 -23.25 2.97
N THR A 376 5.73 -24.11 2.81
CA THR A 376 5.93 -25.48 2.29
C THR A 376 5.37 -25.68 0.89
N LYS A 377 4.49 -24.78 0.43
CA LYS A 377 3.79 -24.88 -0.84
C LYS A 377 3.87 -23.59 -1.64
N LEU A 378 3.93 -23.75 -2.97
CA LEU A 378 3.62 -22.70 -3.94
C LEU A 378 2.35 -23.09 -4.68
N ILE A 379 1.43 -22.15 -4.79
CA ILE A 379 0.16 -22.29 -5.51
C ILE A 379 0.26 -21.36 -6.72
N ILE A 380 0.06 -21.90 -7.91
CA ILE A 380 0.12 -21.13 -9.15
C ILE A 380 -1.08 -21.45 -10.02
N ARG A 381 -1.74 -20.40 -10.52
CA ARG A 381 -2.83 -20.54 -11.49
C ARG A 381 -2.34 -20.11 -12.86
N ILE A 382 -2.39 -21.03 -13.81
CA ILE A 382 -1.82 -20.86 -15.15
C ILE A 382 -2.77 -21.33 -16.25
N SER A 383 -2.51 -20.86 -17.47
CA SER A 383 -3.08 -21.39 -18.71
C SER A 383 -1.93 -21.79 -19.65
N ASN A 384 -1.91 -23.03 -20.13
CA ASN A 384 -0.89 -23.51 -21.04
C ASN A 384 -1.49 -23.77 -22.43
N GLY A 385 -0.84 -23.26 -23.47
CA GLY A 385 -1.33 -23.38 -24.84
C GLY A 385 -1.39 -24.82 -25.32
N LYS A 386 -2.40 -25.16 -26.14
CA LYS A 386 -2.63 -26.52 -26.65
C LYS A 386 -1.47 -27.21 -27.35
N GLN A 387 -0.53 -26.44 -27.89
CA GLN A 387 0.64 -26.99 -28.58
C GLN A 387 1.87 -27.07 -27.68
N SER A 388 1.80 -26.52 -26.47
CA SER A 388 2.93 -26.42 -25.55
C SER A 388 3.28 -27.76 -24.91
N GLU A 389 4.55 -27.89 -24.54
CA GLU A 389 5.01 -28.97 -23.66
C GLU A 389 4.32 -28.91 -22.29
N GLU A 390 4.24 -30.07 -21.62
CA GLU A 390 3.46 -30.22 -20.40
C GLU A 390 4.26 -29.97 -19.12
N GLN A 391 5.59 -29.84 -19.16
CA GLN A 391 6.39 -29.78 -17.93
C GLN A 391 6.65 -28.35 -17.47
N LEU A 392 6.04 -27.96 -16.35
CA LEU A 392 6.42 -26.78 -15.57
C LEU A 392 7.48 -27.17 -14.54
N GLN A 393 8.50 -26.33 -14.34
CA GLN A 393 9.49 -26.54 -13.29
C GLN A 393 9.76 -25.26 -12.51
N VAL A 394 9.83 -25.39 -11.18
CA VAL A 394 10.17 -24.28 -10.28
C VAL A 394 11.50 -24.61 -9.61
N PHE A 395 12.48 -23.75 -9.78
CA PHE A 395 13.77 -23.81 -9.11
C PHE A 395 13.86 -22.73 -8.04
N TRP A 396 14.70 -22.98 -7.04
CA TRP A 396 15.00 -22.01 -6.00
C TRP A 396 16.48 -21.98 -5.68
N ASN A 397 16.93 -20.83 -5.16
CA ASN A 397 18.18 -20.75 -4.41
C ASN A 397 17.89 -20.35 -2.97
N THR A 398 18.79 -20.71 -2.06
CA THR A 398 18.63 -20.40 -0.63
C THR A 398 19.88 -19.71 -0.11
N ASN A 399 19.82 -19.16 1.10
CA ASN A 399 21.00 -18.66 1.80
C ASN A 399 22.10 -19.71 2.00
N ASN A 400 21.79 -21.01 1.88
CA ASN A 400 22.74 -22.11 2.03
C ASN A 400 23.33 -22.59 0.69
N ILE A 401 22.74 -22.18 -0.44
CA ILE A 401 23.18 -22.59 -1.79
C ILE A 401 23.50 -21.32 -2.59
N ALA A 402 24.78 -21.09 -2.87
CA ALA A 402 25.24 -19.88 -3.54
C ALA A 402 24.67 -19.74 -4.96
N ASN A 403 23.82 -18.72 -5.19
CA ASN A 403 23.46 -18.06 -6.46
C ASN A 403 23.26 -18.90 -7.75
N SER A 404 23.12 -20.21 -7.67
CA SER A 404 22.88 -21.10 -8.81
C SER A 404 21.61 -21.91 -8.61
N PHE A 405 20.76 -21.93 -9.62
CA PHE A 405 19.66 -22.90 -9.72
C PHE A 405 20.23 -24.27 -10.08
N SER A 406 19.66 -25.34 -9.51
CA SER A 406 20.09 -26.71 -9.78
C SER A 406 18.90 -27.65 -9.85
N GLU A 407 19.01 -28.72 -10.63
CA GLU A 407 17.97 -29.77 -10.72
C GLU A 407 17.59 -30.32 -9.34
N SER A 408 18.58 -30.48 -8.46
CA SER A 408 18.34 -30.98 -7.10
C SER A 408 17.50 -30.01 -6.24
N ALA A 409 17.54 -28.71 -6.53
CA ALA A 409 16.77 -27.67 -5.86
C ALA A 409 15.64 -27.17 -6.78
N SER A 410 14.79 -28.12 -7.20
CA SER A 410 13.66 -27.85 -8.08
C SER A 410 12.45 -28.75 -7.79
N PHE A 411 11.31 -28.38 -8.35
CA PHE A 411 10.08 -29.17 -8.34
C PHE A 411 9.42 -29.08 -9.72
N SER A 412 9.18 -30.24 -10.35
CA SER A 412 8.53 -30.31 -11.66
C SER A 412 7.15 -30.95 -11.57
N ILE A 413 6.23 -30.49 -12.41
CA ILE A 413 4.88 -31.03 -12.53
C ILE A 413 4.40 -31.00 -13.98
N ASN A 414 3.53 -31.93 -14.35
CA ASN A 414 2.82 -31.87 -15.63
C ASN A 414 1.59 -30.97 -15.52
N ILE A 415 1.46 -30.04 -16.46
CA ILE A 415 0.41 -29.05 -16.60
C ILE A 415 -0.36 -29.31 -17.90
N LYS A 416 -1.65 -28.95 -17.95
CA LYS A 416 -2.54 -29.32 -19.06
C LYS A 416 -2.41 -28.32 -20.21
N PRO A 417 -2.03 -28.75 -21.43
CA PRO A 417 -2.02 -27.90 -22.61
C PRO A 417 -3.43 -27.86 -23.23
N ASP A 418 -4.36 -27.13 -22.62
CA ASP A 418 -5.77 -27.10 -23.05
C ASP A 418 -6.37 -25.69 -23.19
N ASP A 419 -5.54 -24.65 -23.13
CA ASP A 419 -5.90 -23.22 -23.10
C ASP A 419 -6.83 -22.82 -21.93
N SER A 420 -7.03 -23.70 -20.94
CA SER A 420 -7.87 -23.44 -19.78
C SER A 420 -7.02 -23.08 -18.56
N TRP A 421 -7.59 -22.25 -17.68
CA TRP A 421 -6.95 -21.86 -16.43
C TRP A 421 -7.08 -22.95 -15.37
N HIS A 422 -5.95 -23.52 -14.95
CA HIS A 422 -5.87 -24.52 -13.89
C HIS A 422 -4.99 -24.02 -12.74
N GLU A 423 -5.38 -24.35 -11.51
CA GLU A 423 -4.56 -24.11 -10.32
C GLU A 423 -3.75 -25.37 -9.99
N TYR A 424 -2.46 -25.17 -9.75
CA TYR A 424 -1.51 -26.20 -9.34
C TYR A 424 -0.94 -25.86 -7.97
N THR A 425 -0.83 -26.87 -7.11
CA THR A 425 -0.17 -26.75 -5.80
C THR A 425 1.08 -27.61 -5.80
N LEU A 426 2.23 -26.99 -5.66
CA LEU A 426 3.53 -27.64 -5.59
C LEU A 426 3.91 -27.81 -4.11
N ASN A 427 4.11 -29.05 -3.66
CA ASN A 427 4.58 -29.34 -2.31
C ASN A 427 6.12 -29.27 -2.27
N LEU A 428 6.64 -28.06 -2.13
CA LEU A 428 8.08 -27.77 -2.17
C LEU A 428 8.84 -28.47 -1.04
N SER A 429 8.21 -28.61 0.14
CA SER A 429 8.80 -29.31 1.30
C SER A 429 9.07 -30.80 1.07
N SER A 430 8.53 -31.40 0.00
CA SER A 430 8.85 -32.78 -0.38
C SER A 430 10.27 -32.93 -0.94
N ASN A 431 10.91 -31.84 -1.37
CA ASN A 431 12.30 -31.83 -1.79
C ASN A 431 13.19 -31.46 -0.60
N THR A 432 14.16 -32.31 -0.24
CA THR A 432 15.07 -32.07 0.90
C THR A 432 15.94 -30.83 0.75
N ASN A 433 16.11 -30.31 -0.48
CA ASN A 433 16.83 -29.07 -0.75
C ASN A 433 15.94 -27.82 -0.56
N TRP A 434 14.64 -27.97 -0.27
CA TRP A 434 13.79 -26.88 0.21
C TRP A 434 14.06 -26.62 1.70
N HIS A 435 15.17 -25.95 1.98
CA HIS A 435 15.65 -25.70 3.35
C HIS A 435 16.39 -24.35 3.46
N GLY A 436 16.18 -23.65 4.57
CA GLY A 436 16.79 -22.34 4.86
C GLY A 436 15.88 -21.17 4.47
N ILE A 437 16.49 -20.08 4.01
CA ILE A 437 15.76 -18.90 3.50
C ILE A 437 15.91 -18.86 1.98
N VAL A 438 14.81 -19.04 1.26
CA VAL A 438 14.78 -18.90 -0.20
C VAL A 438 14.99 -17.43 -0.56
N ARG A 439 15.89 -17.17 -1.52
CA ARG A 439 16.26 -15.80 -1.93
C ARG A 439 15.70 -15.41 -3.28
N ARG A 440 15.41 -16.39 -4.12
CA ARG A 440 14.88 -16.21 -5.47
C ARG A 440 14.24 -17.48 -5.98
N LEU A 441 13.24 -17.32 -6.83
CA LEU A 441 12.65 -18.39 -7.63
C LEU A 441 12.98 -18.18 -9.10
N ARG A 442 13.17 -19.29 -9.81
CA ARG A 442 13.10 -19.36 -11.26
C ARG A 442 11.94 -20.28 -11.62
N ILE A 443 11.10 -19.84 -12.52
CA ILE A 443 10.04 -20.68 -13.08
C ILE A 443 10.38 -20.89 -14.54
N ASP A 444 10.40 -22.15 -14.94
CA ASP A 444 10.57 -22.58 -16.30
C ASP A 444 9.16 -22.96 -16.77
N PRO A 445 8.45 -22.08 -17.51
CA PRO A 445 7.02 -22.25 -17.78
C PRO A 445 6.70 -23.57 -18.50
N VAL A 446 7.60 -23.97 -19.39
CA VAL A 446 7.61 -25.24 -20.12
C VAL A 446 9.05 -25.70 -20.29
N ARG A 447 9.30 -27.01 -20.43
CA ARG A 447 10.68 -27.54 -20.65
C ARG A 447 11.34 -27.00 -21.92
N SER A 448 10.59 -26.92 -23.02
CA SER A 448 11.04 -26.33 -24.29
C SER A 448 9.88 -25.62 -24.95
N GLY A 449 10.10 -24.38 -25.38
CA GLY A 449 9.07 -23.53 -25.94
C GLY A 449 8.97 -23.62 -27.45
N ASN A 450 7.75 -23.69 -27.97
CA ASN A 450 7.44 -23.64 -29.40
C ASN A 450 6.84 -22.30 -29.85
N GLY A 451 6.74 -21.33 -28.94
CA GLY A 451 6.15 -20.01 -29.18
C GLY A 451 4.64 -19.90 -28.92
N ASP A 452 3.97 -20.98 -28.49
CA ASP A 452 2.59 -20.91 -28.01
C ASP A 452 2.53 -20.17 -26.65
N HIS A 453 1.32 -19.84 -26.20
CA HIS A 453 1.11 -18.98 -25.04
C HIS A 453 1.19 -19.73 -23.71
N PHE A 454 1.65 -18.99 -22.70
CA PHE A 454 1.62 -19.38 -21.30
C PHE A 454 1.11 -18.20 -20.47
N GLY A 455 0.03 -18.38 -19.71
CA GLY A 455 -0.54 -17.34 -18.87
C GLY A 455 -0.33 -17.65 -17.39
N ILE A 456 -0.06 -16.62 -16.59
CA ILE A 456 -0.04 -16.67 -15.12
C ILE A 456 -1.09 -15.71 -14.59
N ASP A 457 -1.95 -16.18 -13.70
CA ASP A 457 -2.96 -15.36 -12.99
C ASP A 457 -2.40 -14.95 -11.63
N TYR A 458 -1.92 -15.90 -10.84
CA TYR A 458 -1.23 -15.60 -9.57
C TYR A 458 -0.18 -16.65 -9.20
N ILE A 459 0.74 -16.22 -8.34
CA ILE A 459 1.72 -17.04 -7.62
C ILE A 459 1.58 -16.73 -6.12
N ARG A 460 1.18 -17.72 -5.34
CA ARG A 460 0.89 -17.60 -3.90
C ARG A 460 1.69 -18.61 -3.10
N PHE A 461 1.87 -18.33 -1.81
CA PHE A 461 2.61 -19.18 -0.88
C PHE A 461 1.71 -19.68 0.25
N ALA A 462 1.94 -20.91 0.72
CA ALA A 462 1.17 -21.50 1.82
C ALA A 462 2.02 -22.46 2.67
N SER A 463 1.48 -22.81 3.84
CA SER A 463 2.05 -23.78 4.78
C SER A 463 1.70 -25.24 4.50
#